data_AF-A0A6M2DUZ8-F1
#
_entry.id   AF-A0A6M2DUZ8-F1
#
_cell.length_a   1.000
_cell.length_b   1.000
_cell.length_c   1.000
_cell.angle_alpha   90.00
_cell.angle_beta   90.00
_cell.angle_gamma   90.00
#
_symmetry.space_group_name_H-M   'P 1'
#
loop_
_entity.id
_entity.type
_entity.pdbx_description
1 polymer ?
#
loop_
_entity_poly.entity_id
_entity_poly.type
_entity_poly.pdbx_seq_one_letter_code
_entity_poly.pdbx_strand_id
1 'polypeptide(L)'
;MWTNHVTLGTGALVVTAMLDLLTFALCVPYCETTDGKHFDILLEMVASRGRSLFKLFQHPSMAVIKGAGLVMRALIEEGTMEVAMRMQNLALAEGALPRHLLSALYTRPTDGRLLTLRQLSRHLIMLWITGHPIAMALLRRILPAGLLRFLDSTDTVPSSALEEERLNNRDNLKIAQDHAMKNRKGAQWVVIERQFKVVEK
;
A
#
# COMPACT_ATOMS: atom_id res chain seq x y z
N MET A 1 17.95 -16.00 1.29
CA MET A 1 18.43 -15.49 2.60
C MET A 1 17.26 -14.99 3.45
N TRP A 2 16.56 -13.90 3.12
CA TRP A 2 15.42 -13.42 3.93
C TRP A 2 14.15 -14.30 3.82
N THR A 3 13.84 -14.86 2.64
CA THR A 3 12.70 -15.78 2.47
C THR A 3 12.78 -17.04 3.34
N ASN A 4 13.99 -17.47 3.70
CA ASN A 4 14.19 -18.59 4.62
C ASN A 4 13.77 -18.21 6.04
N HIS A 5 14.06 -16.98 6.47
CA HIS A 5 13.56 -16.45 7.73
C HIS A 5 12.03 -16.35 7.74
N VAL A 6 11.41 -15.90 6.65
CA VAL A 6 9.95 -15.87 6.51
C VAL A 6 9.33 -17.26 6.60
N THR A 7 9.89 -18.24 5.89
CA THR A 7 9.38 -19.61 5.88
C THR A 7 9.54 -20.30 7.23
N LEU A 8 10.62 -20.04 7.96
CA LEU A 8 10.86 -20.59 9.30
C LEU A 8 10.21 -19.77 10.42
N GLY A 9 9.65 -18.58 10.13
CA GLY A 9 9.11 -17.68 11.15
C GLY A 9 10.18 -17.11 12.10
N THR A 10 11.42 -16.97 11.63
CA THR A 10 12.56 -16.46 12.41
C THR A 10 13.01 -15.09 11.89
N GLY A 11 13.95 -14.43 12.59
CA GLY A 11 14.65 -13.26 12.03
C GLY A 11 13.75 -12.05 11.74
N ALA A 12 12.78 -11.74 12.61
CA ALA A 12 11.80 -10.67 12.38
C ALA A 12 12.44 -9.29 12.08
N LEU A 13 13.59 -8.97 12.69
CA LEU A 13 14.32 -7.74 12.39
C LEU A 13 14.92 -7.74 10.97
N VAL A 14 15.44 -8.88 10.53
CA VAL A 14 15.97 -9.05 9.17
C VAL A 14 14.85 -8.93 8.15
N VAL A 15 13.69 -9.54 8.43
CA VAL A 15 12.49 -9.46 7.58
C VAL A 15 11.99 -8.01 7.50
N THR A 16 11.89 -7.31 8.63
CA THR A 16 11.47 -5.90 8.66
C THR A 16 12.44 -5.02 7.86
N ALA A 17 13.76 -5.14 8.11
CA ALA A 17 14.77 -4.35 7.39
C ALA A 17 14.73 -4.60 5.87
N MET A 18 14.48 -5.86 5.45
CA MET A 18 14.31 -6.18 4.03
C MET A 18 13.03 -5.54 3.46
N LEU A 19 11.91 -5.57 4.19
CA LEU A 19 10.68 -4.92 3.76
C LEU A 19 10.84 -3.41 3.66
N ASP A 20 11.58 -2.78 4.57
CA ASP A 20 11.88 -1.35 4.51
C ASP A 20 12.70 -1.03 3.26
N LEU A 21 13.76 -1.80 2.98
CA LEU A 21 14.54 -1.68 1.75
C LEU A 21 13.66 -1.78 0.50
N LEU A 22 12.79 -2.80 0.44
CA LEU A 22 11.89 -3.00 -0.70
C LEU A 22 10.86 -1.87 -0.81
N THR A 23 10.37 -1.35 0.32
CA THR A 23 9.44 -0.22 0.33
C THR A 23 10.12 1.04 -0.21
N PHE A 24 11.38 1.28 0.13
CA PHE A 24 12.13 2.41 -0.43
C PHE A 24 12.41 2.26 -1.93
N ALA A 25 12.67 1.04 -2.40
CA ALA A 25 12.99 0.81 -3.80
C ALA A 25 11.74 0.74 -4.71
N LEU A 26 10.62 0.19 -4.21
CA LEU A 26 9.46 -0.17 -5.05
C LEU A 26 8.19 0.63 -4.77
N CYS A 27 8.07 1.28 -3.61
CA CYS A 27 6.83 1.96 -3.24
C CYS A 27 6.96 3.49 -3.36
N VAL A 28 5.89 4.11 -3.85
CA VAL A 28 5.74 5.57 -3.86
C VAL A 28 5.85 6.11 -2.43
N PRO A 29 6.61 7.19 -2.20
CA PRO A 29 7.29 8.05 -3.19
C PRO A 29 8.74 7.67 -3.50
N TYR A 30 9.30 6.74 -2.74
CA TYR A 30 10.76 6.55 -2.72
C TYR A 30 11.26 5.87 -3.99
N CYS A 31 10.40 5.07 -4.64
CA CYS A 31 10.70 4.43 -5.92
C CYS A 31 11.06 5.42 -7.04
N GLU A 32 10.65 6.69 -6.97
CA GLU A 32 11.01 7.73 -7.94
C GLU A 32 12.53 7.94 -8.08
N THR A 33 13.29 7.55 -7.04
CA THR A 33 14.77 7.64 -7.04
C THR A 33 15.46 6.36 -7.51
N THR A 34 14.70 5.30 -7.78
CA THR A 34 15.23 4.03 -8.29
C THR A 34 15.25 4.08 -9.82
N ASP A 35 16.40 3.79 -10.42
CA ASP A 35 16.52 3.71 -11.89
C ASP A 35 15.52 2.70 -12.47
N GLY A 36 14.82 3.07 -13.53
CA GLY A 36 13.68 2.30 -14.06
C GLY A 36 14.02 0.85 -14.42
N LYS A 37 15.21 0.60 -15.00
CA LYS A 37 15.63 -0.77 -15.31
C LYS A 37 15.85 -1.59 -14.04
N HIS A 38 16.45 -0.98 -13.02
CA HIS A 38 16.66 -1.65 -11.73
C HIS A 38 15.35 -1.86 -10.99
N PHE A 39 14.40 -0.93 -11.11
CA PHE A 39 13.05 -1.05 -10.57
C PHE A 39 12.34 -2.28 -11.16
N ASP A 40 12.28 -2.39 -12.49
CA ASP A 40 11.61 -3.50 -13.17
C ASP A 40 12.22 -4.87 -12.79
N ILE A 41 13.55 -4.96 -12.80
CA ILE A 41 14.28 -6.17 -12.41
C ILE A 41 13.96 -6.54 -10.95
N LEU A 42 14.02 -5.57 -10.04
CA LEU A 42 13.75 -5.81 -8.63
C LEU A 42 12.29 -6.22 -8.39
N LEU A 43 11.34 -5.57 -9.07
CA LEU A 43 9.91 -5.88 -8.99
C LEU A 43 9.66 -7.34 -9.41
N GLU A 44 10.22 -7.78 -10.54
CA GLU A 44 10.08 -9.17 -11.00
C GLU A 44 10.77 -10.16 -10.05
N MET A 45 11.95 -9.81 -9.52
CA MET A 45 12.65 -10.63 -8.53
C MET A 45 11.81 -10.81 -7.25
N VAL A 46 11.10 -9.78 -6.81
CA VAL A 46 10.19 -9.85 -5.65
C VAL A 46 8.92 -10.64 -6.00
N ALA A 47 8.34 -10.40 -7.19
CA ALA A 47 7.18 -11.12 -7.70
C ALA A 47 7.41 -12.64 -7.76
N SER A 48 8.60 -13.07 -8.18
CA SER A 48 8.99 -14.49 -8.20
C SER A 48 8.93 -15.16 -6.82
N ARG A 49 8.96 -14.37 -5.74
CA ARG A 49 8.90 -14.82 -4.34
C ARG A 49 7.54 -14.56 -3.68
N GLY A 50 6.49 -14.28 -4.47
CA GLY A 50 5.16 -13.87 -3.98
C GLY A 50 4.57 -14.73 -2.86
N ARG A 51 4.74 -16.07 -2.91
CA ARG A 51 4.28 -16.96 -1.83
C ARG A 51 4.88 -16.63 -0.47
N SER A 52 6.15 -16.23 -0.44
CA SER A 52 6.81 -15.79 0.81
C SER A 52 6.18 -14.49 1.34
N LEU A 53 5.81 -13.56 0.47
CA LEU A 53 5.12 -12.33 0.87
C LEU A 53 3.76 -12.63 1.52
N PHE A 54 2.98 -13.55 0.96
CA PHE A 54 1.68 -13.91 1.54
C PHE A 54 1.78 -14.51 2.94
N LYS A 55 2.88 -15.18 3.26
CA LYS A 55 3.13 -15.69 4.63
C LYS A 55 3.31 -14.55 5.64
N LEU A 56 3.79 -13.38 5.22
CA LEU A 56 4.00 -12.22 6.10
C LEU A 56 2.70 -11.62 6.62
N PHE A 57 1.57 -11.82 5.92
CA PHE A 57 0.27 -11.36 6.39
C PHE A 57 -0.21 -12.09 7.66
N GLN A 58 0.46 -13.18 8.05
CA GLN A 58 0.19 -13.93 9.28
C GLN A 58 1.18 -13.58 10.40
N HIS A 59 2.11 -12.65 10.16
CA HIS A 59 3.15 -12.30 11.12
C HIS A 59 2.58 -11.50 12.31
N PRO A 60 3.03 -11.73 13.56
CA PRO A 60 2.48 -11.03 14.74
C PRO A 60 2.75 -9.51 14.74
N SER A 61 3.85 -9.08 14.12
CA SER A 61 4.19 -7.65 14.02
C SER A 61 3.41 -6.95 12.90
N MET A 62 2.69 -5.89 13.28
CA MET A 62 1.96 -5.04 12.33
C MET A 62 2.87 -4.28 11.36
N ALA A 63 4.11 -3.96 11.78
CA ALA A 63 5.07 -3.30 10.89
C ALA A 63 5.39 -4.20 9.68
N VAL A 64 5.58 -5.50 9.93
CA VAL A 64 5.81 -6.51 8.89
C VAL A 64 4.59 -6.65 7.98
N ILE A 65 3.39 -6.74 8.54
CA ILE A 65 2.15 -6.83 7.76
C ILE A 65 1.96 -5.58 6.88
N LYS A 66 2.20 -4.39 7.43
CA LYS A 66 2.11 -3.12 6.69
C LYS A 66 3.14 -3.04 5.57
N GLY A 67 4.41 -3.36 5.85
CA GLY A 67 5.47 -3.39 4.85
C GLY A 67 5.17 -4.37 3.72
N ALA A 68 4.73 -5.59 4.05
CA ALA A 68 4.30 -6.57 3.05
C ALA A 68 3.12 -6.07 2.21
N GLY A 69 2.18 -5.35 2.82
CA GLY A 69 1.05 -4.74 2.13
C GLY A 69 1.45 -3.64 1.15
N LEU A 70 2.41 -2.79 1.52
CA LEU A 70 2.97 -1.76 0.61
C LEU A 70 3.67 -2.39 -0.59
N VAL A 71 4.50 -3.41 -0.35
CA VAL A 71 5.17 -4.16 -1.42
C VAL A 71 4.13 -4.85 -2.32
N MET A 72 3.09 -5.46 -1.75
CA MET A 72 2.01 -6.10 -2.52
C MET A 72 1.26 -5.09 -3.42
N ARG A 73 1.01 -3.88 -2.91
CA ARG A 73 0.43 -2.79 -3.70
C ARG A 73 1.32 -2.45 -4.90
N ALA A 74 2.62 -2.22 -4.67
CA ALA A 74 3.56 -1.94 -5.75
C ALA A 74 3.62 -3.06 -6.80
N LEU A 75 3.59 -4.33 -6.38
CA LEU A 75 3.57 -5.46 -7.31
C LEU A 75 2.32 -5.50 -8.22
N ILE A 76 1.16 -5.06 -7.72
CA ILE A 76 -0.10 -5.09 -8.47
C ILE A 76 -0.28 -3.83 -9.31
N GLU A 77 0.06 -2.66 -8.78
CA GLU A 77 -0.15 -1.37 -9.44
C GLU A 77 0.94 -1.05 -10.47
N GLU A 78 2.21 -1.33 -10.15
CA GLU A 78 3.36 -0.98 -11.00
C GLU A 78 3.90 -2.19 -11.80
N GLY A 79 3.47 -3.41 -11.44
CA GLY A 79 3.90 -4.62 -12.11
C GLY A 79 3.22 -4.81 -13.48
N THR A 80 3.76 -5.74 -14.27
CA THR A 80 3.08 -6.17 -15.50
C THR A 80 1.74 -6.83 -15.18
N MET A 81 0.83 -6.88 -16.16
CA MET A 81 -0.45 -7.57 -16.02
C MET A 81 -0.29 -9.02 -15.56
N GLU A 82 0.77 -9.70 -16.01
CA GLU A 82 1.06 -11.08 -15.61
C GLU A 82 1.44 -11.17 -14.13
N VAL A 83 2.27 -10.25 -13.62
CA VAL A 83 2.63 -10.18 -12.21
C VAL A 83 1.41 -9.89 -11.35
N ALA A 84 0.59 -8.92 -11.73
CA ALA A 84 -0.64 -8.59 -11.02
C ALA A 84 -1.58 -9.80 -10.93
N MET A 85 -1.88 -10.44 -12.07
CA MET A 85 -2.69 -11.66 -12.12
C MET A 85 -2.10 -12.80 -11.29
N ARG A 86 -0.77 -12.96 -11.29
CA ARG A 86 -0.08 -13.97 -10.47
C ARG A 86 -0.28 -13.69 -8.98
N MET A 87 -0.14 -12.43 -8.54
CA MET A 87 -0.36 -12.05 -7.13
C MET A 87 -1.82 -12.23 -6.72
N GLN A 88 -2.78 -11.88 -7.58
CA GLN A 88 -4.21 -12.09 -7.34
C GLN A 88 -4.58 -13.57 -7.20
N ASN A 89 -4.03 -14.42 -8.07
CA ASN A 89 -4.18 -15.87 -7.97
C ASN A 89 -3.57 -16.44 -6.68
N LEU A 90 -2.39 -15.96 -6.29
CA LEU A 90 -1.76 -16.34 -5.02
C LEU A 90 -2.58 -15.88 -3.81
N ALA A 91 -3.24 -14.72 -3.86
CA ALA A 91 -4.11 -14.27 -2.77
C ALA A 91 -5.27 -15.24 -2.50
N LEU A 92 -5.77 -15.90 -3.55
CA LEU A 92 -6.75 -16.98 -3.45
C LEU A 92 -6.11 -18.28 -2.95
N ALA A 93 -4.99 -18.70 -3.56
CA ALA A 93 -4.34 -19.97 -3.26
C ALA A 93 -3.77 -20.05 -1.82
N GLU A 94 -3.21 -18.95 -1.31
CA GLU A 94 -2.65 -18.85 0.04
C GLU A 94 -3.72 -18.50 1.09
N GLY A 95 -5.00 -18.38 0.68
CA GLY A 95 -6.11 -18.04 1.57
C GLY A 95 -6.04 -16.64 2.17
N ALA A 96 -5.27 -15.73 1.57
CA ALA A 96 -5.08 -14.38 2.06
C ALA A 96 -6.34 -13.53 1.90
N LEU A 97 -7.03 -13.65 0.75
CA LEU A 97 -8.26 -12.91 0.47
C LEU A 97 -9.35 -13.15 1.54
N PRO A 98 -9.79 -14.40 1.84
CA PRO A 98 -10.81 -14.63 2.86
C PRO A 98 -10.35 -14.23 4.27
N ARG A 99 -9.06 -14.37 4.60
CA ARG A 99 -8.52 -13.94 5.90
C ARG A 99 -8.60 -12.43 6.07
N HIS A 100 -8.13 -11.67 5.07
CA HIS A 100 -8.24 -10.21 5.10
C HIS A 100 -9.69 -9.74 5.02
N LEU A 101 -10.59 -10.48 4.34
CA LEU A 101 -12.03 -10.17 4.35
C LEU A 101 -12.61 -10.25 5.77
N LEU A 102 -12.26 -11.27 6.54
CA LEU A 102 -12.65 -11.35 7.96
C LEU A 102 -12.10 -10.16 8.76
N SER A 103 -10.82 -9.81 8.57
CA SER A 103 -10.22 -8.65 9.23
C SER A 103 -10.88 -7.32 8.83
N ALA A 104 -11.25 -7.17 7.56
CA ALA A 104 -11.89 -5.97 7.02
C ALA A 104 -13.32 -5.76 7.53
N LEU A 105 -14.06 -6.86 7.75
CA LEU A 105 -15.47 -6.83 8.17
C LEU A 105 -15.65 -6.86 9.69
N TYR A 106 -14.87 -7.66 10.40
CA TYR A 106 -15.15 -7.98 11.81
C TYR A 106 -14.15 -7.40 12.81
N THR A 107 -13.04 -6.80 12.37
CA THR A 107 -12.12 -6.11 13.28
C THR A 107 -12.79 -4.85 13.82
N ARG A 108 -13.01 -4.81 15.13
CA ARG A 108 -13.46 -3.60 15.83
C ARG A 108 -12.26 -2.67 16.04
N PRO A 109 -12.33 -1.39 15.64
CA PRO A 109 -11.22 -0.45 15.76
C PRO A 109 -11.12 0.09 17.19
N THR A 110 -10.85 -0.77 18.18
CA THR A 110 -10.71 -0.36 19.59
C THR A 110 -9.43 0.42 19.85
N ASP A 111 -8.45 0.31 18.95
CA ASP A 111 -7.18 1.03 18.98
C ASP A 111 -6.69 1.27 17.54
N GLY A 112 -5.85 2.29 17.36
CA GLY A 112 -5.29 2.71 16.07
C GLY A 112 -4.62 1.59 15.31
N ARG A 113 -3.95 0.66 16.01
CA ARG A 113 -3.32 -0.51 15.39
C ARG A 113 -4.32 -1.40 14.65
N LEU A 114 -5.47 -1.68 15.27
CA LEU A 114 -6.52 -2.51 14.70
C LEU A 114 -7.27 -1.79 13.57
N LEU A 115 -7.46 -0.48 13.72
CA LEU A 115 -7.99 0.36 12.64
C LEU A 115 -7.10 0.31 11.40
N THR A 116 -5.78 0.44 11.56
CA THR A 116 -4.82 0.33 10.45
C THR A 116 -4.87 -1.06 9.80
N LEU A 117 -4.95 -2.14 10.57
CA LEU A 117 -5.06 -3.49 10.02
C LEU A 117 -6.34 -3.68 9.20
N ARG A 118 -7.47 -3.18 9.69
CA ARG A 118 -8.77 -3.22 9.00
C ARG A 118 -8.72 -2.45 7.69
N GLN A 119 -8.19 -1.23 7.71
CA GLN A 119 -8.05 -0.41 6.51
C GLN A 119 -7.10 -1.04 5.49
N LEU A 120 -5.95 -1.55 5.94
CA LEU A 120 -5.00 -2.25 5.07
C LEU A 120 -5.66 -3.46 4.41
N SER A 121 -6.41 -4.25 5.18
CA SER A 121 -7.11 -5.42 4.68
C SER A 121 -8.13 -5.05 3.59
N ARG A 122 -8.88 -3.95 3.76
CA ARG A 122 -9.81 -3.46 2.73
C ARG A 122 -9.09 -3.08 1.45
N HIS A 123 -7.97 -2.37 1.57
CA HIS A 123 -7.19 -1.96 0.42
C HIS A 123 -6.60 -3.18 -0.33
N LEU A 124 -6.06 -4.16 0.40
CA LEU A 124 -5.56 -5.40 -0.21
C LEU A 124 -6.67 -6.19 -0.93
N ILE A 125 -7.87 -6.28 -0.35
CA ILE A 125 -9.02 -6.91 -1.00
C ILE A 125 -9.37 -6.19 -2.31
N MET A 126 -9.38 -4.86 -2.31
CA MET A 126 -9.61 -4.07 -3.52
C MET A 126 -8.59 -4.42 -4.60
N LEU A 127 -7.30 -4.43 -4.28
CA LEU A 127 -6.23 -4.79 -5.21
C LEU A 127 -6.38 -6.23 -5.75
N TRP A 128 -6.78 -7.17 -4.90
CA TRP A 128 -6.86 -8.58 -5.29
C TRP A 128 -8.09 -8.94 -6.13
N ILE A 129 -9.15 -8.14 -6.04
CA ILE A 129 -10.42 -8.40 -6.73
C ILE A 129 -10.54 -7.61 -8.03
N THR A 130 -9.95 -6.41 -8.09
CA THR A 130 -10.07 -5.52 -9.26
C THR A 130 -9.54 -6.20 -10.52
N GLY A 131 -10.38 -6.29 -11.55
CA GLY A 131 -10.03 -6.95 -12.82
C GLY A 131 -9.92 -8.48 -12.76
N HIS A 132 -10.15 -9.12 -11.61
CA HIS A 132 -9.96 -10.57 -11.44
C HIS A 132 -11.31 -11.33 -11.31
N PRO A 133 -11.80 -11.97 -12.39
CA PRO A 133 -13.15 -12.54 -12.44
C PRO A 133 -13.38 -13.64 -11.41
N ILE A 134 -12.37 -14.49 -11.15
CA ILE A 134 -12.47 -15.59 -10.18
C ILE A 134 -12.59 -15.05 -8.75
N ALA A 135 -11.84 -14.00 -8.42
CA ALA A 135 -11.87 -13.42 -7.08
C ALA A 135 -13.19 -12.66 -6.84
N MET A 136 -13.69 -11.95 -7.86
CA MET A 136 -15.00 -11.32 -7.82
C MET A 136 -16.14 -12.35 -7.68
N ALA A 137 -16.08 -13.45 -8.43
CA ALA A 137 -17.05 -14.54 -8.32
C ALA A 137 -17.05 -15.17 -6.92
N LEU A 138 -15.88 -15.34 -6.30
CA LEU A 138 -15.78 -15.79 -4.91
C LEU A 138 -16.47 -14.81 -3.95
N LEU A 139 -16.20 -13.50 -4.06
CA LEU A 139 -16.81 -12.50 -3.19
C LEU A 139 -18.35 -12.49 -3.30
N ARG A 140 -18.87 -12.54 -4.53
CA ARG A 140 -20.32 -12.62 -4.80
C ARG A 140 -20.98 -13.87 -4.18
N ARG A 141 -20.24 -14.97 -4.05
CA ARG A 141 -20.74 -16.21 -3.45
C ARG A 141 -20.69 -16.21 -1.92
N ILE A 142 -19.77 -15.47 -1.32
CA ILE A 142 -19.61 -15.39 0.15
C ILE A 142 -20.66 -14.47 0.77
N LEU A 143 -21.02 -13.38 0.09
CA LEU A 143 -21.92 -12.38 0.65
C LEU A 143 -23.40 -12.75 0.43
N PRO A 144 -24.28 -12.58 1.44
CA PRO A 144 -25.72 -12.77 1.26
C PRO A 144 -26.29 -11.83 0.20
N ALA A 145 -27.29 -12.30 -0.56
CA ALA A 145 -27.91 -11.52 -1.64
C ALA A 145 -28.46 -10.16 -1.17
N GLY A 146 -29.01 -10.08 0.05
CA GLY A 146 -29.49 -8.83 0.63
C GLY A 146 -28.37 -7.80 0.85
N LEU A 147 -27.18 -8.25 1.25
CA LEU A 147 -26.03 -7.36 1.41
C LEU A 147 -25.49 -6.91 0.05
N LEU A 148 -25.43 -7.80 -0.94
CA LEU A 148 -25.04 -7.41 -2.30
C LEU A 148 -25.95 -6.31 -2.85
N ARG A 149 -27.27 -6.48 -2.70
CA ARG A 149 -28.24 -5.46 -3.11
C ARG A 149 -28.08 -4.15 -2.33
N PHE A 150 -27.71 -4.22 -1.05
CA PHE A 150 -27.43 -3.04 -0.24
C PHE A 150 -26.17 -2.30 -0.72
N LEU A 151 -25.14 -3.01 -1.19
CA LEU A 151 -23.93 -2.40 -1.76
C LEU A 151 -24.18 -1.67 -3.08
N ASP A 152 -25.25 -2.06 -3.81
CA ASP A 152 -25.72 -1.36 -5.02
C ASP A 152 -26.64 -0.17 -4.70
N SER A 153 -26.93 0.11 -3.43
CA SER A 153 -27.75 1.26 -3.03
C SER A 153 -27.03 2.58 -3.32
N THR A 154 -27.79 3.58 -3.75
CA THR A 154 -27.32 4.97 -3.91
C THR A 154 -27.38 5.78 -2.61
N ASP A 155 -27.82 5.18 -1.51
CA ASP A 155 -27.94 5.84 -0.22
C ASP A 155 -26.56 6.28 0.30
N THR A 156 -26.53 7.41 1.00
CA THR A 156 -25.29 7.93 1.56
C THR A 156 -24.87 7.14 2.79
N VAL A 157 -23.56 6.95 2.94
CA VAL A 157 -23.00 6.29 4.14
C VAL A 157 -23.30 7.15 5.37
N PRO A 158 -23.90 6.59 6.44
CA PRO A 158 -24.19 7.34 7.65
C PRO A 158 -22.92 7.98 8.24
N SER A 159 -23.03 9.20 8.76
CA SER A 159 -21.89 9.94 9.32
C SER A 159 -21.22 9.21 10.50
N SER A 160 -21.99 8.45 11.28
CA SER A 160 -21.49 7.60 12.36
C SER A 160 -20.67 6.40 11.90
N ALA A 161 -20.78 6.01 10.62
CA ALA A 161 -20.04 4.92 10.02
C ALA A 161 -18.77 5.38 9.27
N LEU A 162 -18.57 6.69 9.15
CA LEU A 162 -17.34 7.27 8.59
C LEU A 162 -16.18 7.01 9.56
N GLU A 163 -15.13 6.38 9.06
CA GLU A 163 -13.93 6.10 9.85
C GLU A 163 -12.82 7.11 9.56
N GLU A 164 -12.04 7.43 10.60
CA GLU A 164 -10.78 8.17 10.43
C GLU A 164 -9.82 7.40 9.53
N GLU A 165 -9.40 7.99 8.41
CA GLU A 165 -8.40 7.40 7.53
C GLU A 165 -7.00 7.46 8.19
N ARG A 166 -6.40 6.30 8.46
CA ARG A 166 -5.06 6.17 9.06
C ARG A 166 -4.03 5.53 8.15
N LEU A 167 -4.45 5.02 7.00
CA LEU A 167 -3.52 4.71 5.92
C LEU A 167 -3.11 6.03 5.26
N ASN A 168 -1.92 6.51 5.58
CA ASN A 168 -1.40 7.72 4.95
C ASN A 168 -1.34 7.55 3.43
N ASN A 169 -2.22 8.25 2.70
CA ASN A 169 -2.06 8.48 1.28
C ASN A 169 -1.08 9.65 1.12
N ARG A 170 0.16 9.35 0.70
CA ARG A 170 1.19 10.38 0.53
C ARG A 170 1.02 11.01 -0.84
N ASP A 171 0.45 12.22 -0.85
CA ASP A 171 0.26 13.01 -2.06
C ASP A 171 1.56 13.76 -2.40
N ASN A 172 2.33 13.21 -3.35
CA ASN A 172 3.59 13.79 -3.80
C ASN A 172 3.40 15.15 -4.46
N LEU A 173 2.27 15.36 -5.13
CA LEU A 173 1.94 16.65 -5.72
C LEU A 173 1.75 17.69 -4.62
N LYS A 174 0.99 17.35 -3.57
CA LYS A 174 0.82 18.24 -2.41
C LYS A 174 2.13 18.52 -1.69
N ILE A 175 3.00 17.52 -1.51
CA ILE A 175 4.32 17.71 -0.88
C ILE A 175 5.23 18.59 -1.73
N ALA A 176 5.26 18.38 -3.05
CA ALA A 176 6.03 19.20 -3.98
C ALA A 176 5.49 20.64 -4.02
N GLN A 177 4.16 20.82 -4.01
CA GLN A 177 3.51 22.13 -3.90
C GLN A 177 3.84 22.81 -2.57
N ASP A 178 3.75 22.12 -1.45
CA ASP A 178 4.10 22.64 -0.13
C ASP A 178 5.59 23.03 -0.04
N HIS A 179 6.47 22.23 -0.64
CA HIS A 179 7.91 22.51 -0.70
C HIS A 179 8.21 23.71 -1.62
N ALA A 180 7.57 23.78 -2.79
CA ALA A 180 7.67 24.91 -3.71
C ALA A 180 7.09 26.21 -3.10
N MET A 181 5.99 26.12 -2.35
CA MET A 181 5.42 27.24 -1.61
C MET A 181 6.32 27.70 -0.47
N LYS A 182 6.91 26.78 0.30
CA LYS A 182 7.90 27.11 1.35
C LYS A 182 9.19 27.70 0.78
N ASN A 183 9.60 27.27 -0.41
CA ASN A 183 10.79 27.79 -1.11
C ASN A 183 10.50 28.97 -2.06
N ARG A 184 9.27 29.50 -2.10
CA ARG A 184 9.04 30.79 -2.76
C ARG A 184 9.86 31.84 -2.00
N LYS A 185 10.93 32.33 -2.64
CA LYS A 185 11.77 33.42 -2.12
C LYS A 185 10.84 34.50 -1.55
N GLY A 186 10.93 34.72 -0.23
CA GLY A 186 10.13 35.74 0.43
C GLY A 186 10.34 37.09 -0.28
N ALA A 187 9.28 37.91 -0.38
CA ALA A 187 9.34 39.18 -1.10
C ALA A 187 10.54 40.06 -0.67
N GLN A 188 10.96 39.94 0.59
CA GLN A 188 12.14 40.61 1.16
C GLN A 188 13.46 40.17 0.49
N TRP A 189 13.66 38.89 0.19
CA TRP A 189 14.86 38.38 -0.50
C TRP A 189 14.96 38.90 -1.94
N VAL A 190 13.82 39.05 -2.62
CA VAL A 190 13.76 39.64 -3.97
C VAL A 190 14.08 41.14 -3.94
N VAL A 191 13.69 41.85 -2.88
CA VAL A 191 14.06 43.25 -2.68
C VAL A 191 15.56 43.40 -2.37
N ILE A 192 16.13 42.52 -1.54
CA ILE A 192 17.57 42.53 -1.22
C ILE A 192 18.41 42.20 -2.46
N GLU A 193 18.03 41.22 -3.28
CA GLU A 193 18.71 40.92 -4.55
C GLU A 193 18.65 42.09 -5.54
N ARG A 194 17.54 42.84 -5.56
CA ARG A 194 17.43 44.06 -6.38
C ARG A 194 18.32 45.17 -5.86
N GLN A 195 18.44 45.35 -4.54
CA GLN A 195 19.34 46.34 -3.96
C GLN A 195 20.81 46.00 -4.20
N PHE A 196 21.20 44.73 -4.07
CA PHE A 196 22.56 44.29 -4.38
C PHE A 196 22.95 44.55 -5.84
N LYS A 197 22.05 44.28 -6.80
CA LYS A 197 22.27 44.56 -8.23
C LYS A 197 22.36 46.05 -8.58
N VAL A 198 21.83 46.93 -7.74
CA VAL A 198 21.92 48.40 -7.91
C VAL A 198 23.24 48.93 -7.34
N VAL A 199 23.83 48.25 -6.35
CA VAL A 199 25.11 48.64 -5.72
C VAL A 199 26.33 48.12 -6.51
N GLU A 200 26.17 47.06 -7.31
CA GLU A 200 27.21 46.55 -8.22
C GLU A 200 27.33 47.32 -9.56
N LYS A 201 26.64 48.47 -9.71
CA LYS A 201 26.79 49.40 -10.84
C LYS A 201 27.36 50.73 -10.37
#